data_AF-A0A915KMM3-F1
#
_entry.id   AF-A0A915KMM3-F1
#
_cell.length_a   1.000
_cell.length_b   1.000
_cell.length_c   1.000
_cell.angle_alpha   90.00
_cell.angle_beta   90.00
_cell.angle_gamma   90.00
#
_symmetry.space_group_name_H-M   'P 1'
#
loop_
_entity.id
_entity.type
_entity.pdbx_description
1 polymer ?
#
loop_
_entity_poly.entity_id
_entity_poly.type
_entity_poly.pdbx_seq_one_letter_code
_entity_poly.pdbx_strand_id
1 'polypeptide(L)'
;MPTGSLVKATTEFIELMMKFVRSKLKTNNNHDYPQSEHATTNQQINSSSVGNQSRLKHERFMYNLENQVYELQSENDHLHKIIREIKTENETLKQRLASIMDEKAQQKSENQEVQRILGENLHWKKCVDLEKAHAISLEEKYKQEIERYSEEKKKLSMEKCSFEEQLAKISIIYEENKLKLEILENEYKKKIRPEEFEDIFRISELNLEKLKTNYKSEIEDLTQKLCKCESEMRKLALKYSELERQNLIINDQKENTSAALKKYKIENEELIDRLNGNEQKMIELIKLIDDLTKCLTEEKRKNDEQKKITENLDKKLTMKLGVCRSLAQENRRLKECSVVAYNKLKKARTFLRREERSTSSLSNSD
;
A
#
# COMPACT_ATOMS: atom_id res chain seq x y z
N MET A 1 -13.10 25.80 34.87
CA MET A 1 -11.83 25.40 35.52
C MET A 1 -11.10 26.65 36.00
N PRO A 2 -10.50 26.65 37.20
CA PRO A 2 -9.97 27.84 37.87
C PRO A 2 -8.48 28.09 37.53
N THR A 3 -8.12 28.16 36.24
CA THR A 3 -6.73 28.40 35.79
C THR A 3 -6.32 29.87 35.80
N GLY A 4 -7.29 30.80 35.80
CA GLY A 4 -7.02 32.24 35.82
C GLY A 4 -6.42 32.78 37.12
N SER A 5 -6.70 32.13 38.27
CA SER A 5 -6.20 32.57 39.58
C SER A 5 -4.71 32.25 39.79
N LEU A 6 -4.28 31.05 39.35
CA LEU A 6 -2.89 30.64 39.51
C LEU A 6 -1.95 31.44 38.60
N VAL A 7 -2.31 31.63 37.32
CA VAL A 7 -1.49 32.42 36.40
C VAL A 7 -1.38 33.86 36.89
N LYS A 8 -2.49 34.48 37.33
CA LYS A 8 -2.48 35.84 37.87
C LYS A 8 -1.64 35.99 39.14
N ALA A 9 -1.76 35.06 40.09
CA ALA A 9 -0.92 35.04 41.29
C ALA A 9 0.58 34.83 40.96
N THR A 10 0.88 34.01 39.94
CA THR A 10 2.26 33.76 39.51
C THR A 10 2.84 35.00 38.81
N THR A 11 2.06 35.68 37.97
CA THR A 11 2.48 36.93 37.31
C THR A 11 2.68 38.06 38.31
N GLU A 12 1.76 38.24 39.27
CA GLU A 12 1.88 39.25 40.33
C GLU A 12 3.10 38.98 41.24
N PHE A 13 3.40 37.72 41.54
CA PHE A 13 4.59 37.33 42.31
C PHE A 13 5.90 37.61 41.55
N ILE A 14 5.96 37.29 40.25
CA ILE A 14 7.12 37.60 39.39
C ILE A 14 7.33 39.11 39.29
N GLU A 15 6.27 39.89 39.14
CA GLU A 15 6.34 41.36 39.14
C GLU A 15 6.88 41.91 40.46
N LEU A 16 6.45 41.35 41.60
CA LEU A 16 6.93 41.75 42.92
C LEU A 16 8.41 41.42 43.11
N MET A 17 8.85 40.24 42.65
CA MET A 17 10.25 39.81 42.67
C MET A 17 11.13 40.66 41.75
N MET A 18 10.65 41.00 40.55
CA MET A 18 11.34 41.90 39.63
C MET A 18 11.45 43.32 40.20
N LYS A 19 10.41 43.83 40.88
CA LYS A 19 10.46 45.13 41.59
C LYS A 19 11.45 45.10 42.76
N PHE A 20 11.53 44.00 43.51
CA PHE A 20 12.50 43.83 44.61
C PHE A 20 13.95 43.74 44.10
N VAL A 21 14.18 42.99 43.03
CA VAL A 21 15.51 42.90 42.39
C VAL A 21 15.92 44.25 41.80
N ARG A 22 15.02 44.95 41.10
CA ARG A 22 15.29 46.30 40.58
C ARG A 22 15.53 47.33 41.69
N SER A 23 14.85 47.23 42.84
CA SER A 23 15.08 48.15 43.96
C SER A 23 16.43 47.91 44.64
N LYS A 24 16.94 46.68 44.60
CA LYS A 24 18.30 46.34 45.05
C LYS A 24 19.38 46.71 44.04
N LEU A 25 19.09 46.63 42.75
CA LEU A 25 20.01 47.07 41.70
C LEU A 25 20.10 48.60 41.59
N LYS A 26 19.01 49.35 41.84
CA LYS A 26 19.04 50.83 41.84
C LYS A 26 19.86 51.43 42.99
N THR A 27 20.15 50.68 44.05
CA THR A 27 21.08 51.11 45.11
C THR A 27 22.57 50.95 44.76
N ASN A 28 22.92 50.45 43.56
CA ASN A 28 24.30 50.18 43.15
C ASN A 28 24.80 50.99 41.93
N ASN A 29 24.06 52.00 41.46
CA ASN A 29 24.51 52.83 40.33
C ASN A 29 25.39 54.02 40.72
N ASN A 30 25.96 54.01 41.92
CA ASN A 30 27.09 54.86 42.30
C ASN A 30 27.98 54.06 43.26
N HIS A 31 28.67 53.06 42.74
CA HIS A 31 29.96 52.67 43.30
C HIS A 31 30.78 51.98 42.22
N ASP A 32 31.88 52.62 41.87
CA ASP A 32 33.03 52.00 41.26
C ASP A 32 33.26 50.62 41.88
N TYR A 33 33.49 49.64 41.00
CA TYR A 33 34.15 48.39 41.32
C TYR A 33 35.14 48.57 42.48
N PRO A 34 35.06 47.81 43.59
CA PRO A 34 36.28 47.47 44.28
C PRO A 34 37.02 46.52 43.34
N GLN A 35 37.94 47.08 42.56
CA GLN A 35 39.04 46.31 42.02
C GLN A 35 39.66 45.49 43.15
N SER A 36 39.96 44.24 42.83
CA SER A 36 40.66 43.33 43.70
C SER A 36 42.07 43.84 44.01
N GLU A 37 42.22 44.65 45.05
CA GLU A 37 43.50 44.91 45.72
C GLU A 37 43.45 44.39 47.15
N HIS A 38 43.17 43.11 47.37
CA HIS A 38 43.50 42.45 48.64
C HIS A 38 43.91 41.00 48.42
N ALA A 39 44.95 40.82 47.60
CA ALA A 39 45.75 39.61 47.56
C ALA A 39 47.06 39.76 48.35
N THR A 40 47.14 40.64 49.37
CA THR A 40 48.27 40.68 50.33
C THR A 40 47.88 41.43 51.61
N THR A 41 47.26 40.74 52.57
CA THR A 41 47.23 41.24 53.96
C THR A 41 47.30 40.07 54.96
N ASN A 42 48.43 39.36 54.94
CA ASN A 42 48.96 38.74 56.16
C ASN A 42 49.68 39.84 56.95
N GLN A 43 48.92 40.71 57.63
CA GLN A 43 49.46 41.56 58.70
C GLN A 43 48.48 41.57 59.88
N GLN A 44 48.97 40.99 60.98
CA GLN A 44 48.61 41.18 62.38
C GLN A 44 47.22 41.77 62.67
N ILE A 45 46.24 40.90 62.89
CA ILE A 45 45.05 41.22 63.69
C ILE A 45 45.27 40.65 65.09
N ASN A 46 46.08 41.37 65.87
CA ASN A 46 46.05 41.28 67.33
C ASN A 46 45.06 42.32 67.85
N SER A 47 43.77 41.97 67.83
CA SER A 47 42.77 42.57 68.71
C SER A 47 41.53 41.68 68.78
N SER A 48 41.36 41.07 69.94
CA SER A 48 40.17 40.52 70.56
C SER A 48 38.83 40.84 69.86
N SER A 49 38.21 39.84 69.21
CA SER A 49 36.74 39.69 69.17
C SER A 49 36.33 38.46 68.35
N VAL A 50 35.67 37.50 68.99
CA VAL A 50 34.99 36.33 68.39
C VAL A 50 33.99 36.75 67.29
N GLY A 51 33.54 38.02 67.27
CA GLY A 51 32.61 38.56 66.29
C GLY A 51 33.18 38.74 64.87
N ASN A 52 34.47 39.05 64.70
CA ASN A 52 35.03 39.34 63.36
C ASN A 52 35.31 38.07 62.54
N GLN A 53 35.77 36.98 63.16
CA GLN A 53 35.91 35.69 62.48
C GLN A 53 34.56 35.11 62.06
N SER A 54 33.52 35.28 62.88
CA SER A 54 32.16 34.82 62.58
C SER A 54 31.60 35.57 61.36
N ARG A 55 31.79 36.89 61.30
CA ARG A 55 31.37 37.72 60.16
C ARG A 55 32.07 37.34 58.86
N LEU A 56 33.40 37.16 58.88
CA LEU A 56 34.17 36.73 57.70
C LEU A 56 33.77 35.33 57.20
N LYS A 57 33.51 34.38 58.11
CA LYS A 57 32.97 33.06 57.74
C LYS A 57 31.57 33.16 57.13
N HIS A 58 30.74 34.08 57.62
CA HIS A 58 29.40 34.31 57.10
C HIS A 58 29.41 34.97 55.71
N GLU A 59 30.25 35.98 55.49
CA GLU A 59 30.42 36.61 54.17
C GLU A 59 30.92 35.61 53.13
N ARG A 60 31.87 34.73 53.49
CA ARG A 60 32.30 33.62 52.63
C ARG A 60 31.18 32.62 52.34
N PHE A 61 30.37 32.29 53.33
CA PHE A 61 29.25 31.36 53.15
C PHE A 61 28.16 31.94 52.22
N MET A 62 27.82 33.22 52.37
CA MET A 62 26.88 33.91 51.50
C MET A 62 27.41 33.99 50.06
N TYR A 63 28.69 34.31 49.89
CA TYR A 63 29.34 34.32 48.58
C TYR A 63 29.34 32.93 47.91
N ASN A 64 29.63 31.88 48.66
CA ASN A 64 29.55 30.50 48.15
C ASN A 64 28.12 30.10 47.75
N LEU A 65 27.11 30.56 48.51
CA LEU A 65 25.71 30.34 48.16
C LEU A 65 25.30 31.10 46.89
N GLU A 66 25.74 32.34 46.73
CA GLU A 66 25.49 33.13 45.51
C GLU A 66 26.12 32.44 44.29
N ASN A 67 27.37 31.99 44.38
CA ASN A 67 28.02 31.23 43.32
C ASN A 67 27.26 29.94 42.99
N GLN A 68 26.80 29.17 43.99
CA GLN A 68 26.00 27.97 43.76
C GLN A 68 24.66 28.28 43.09
N VAL A 69 24.01 29.40 43.40
CA VAL A 69 22.77 29.82 42.74
C VAL A 69 23.03 30.17 41.28
N TYR A 70 24.12 30.88 40.97
CA TYR A 70 24.50 31.19 39.59
C TYR A 70 24.83 29.94 38.77
N GLU A 71 25.58 28.99 39.34
CA GLU A 71 25.90 27.70 38.71
C GLU A 71 24.61 26.90 38.41
N LEU A 72 23.72 26.77 39.40
CA LEU A 72 22.45 26.06 39.23
C LEU A 72 21.52 26.74 38.22
N GLN A 73 21.53 28.08 38.15
CA GLN A 73 20.72 28.82 37.20
C GLN A 73 21.25 28.64 35.77
N SER A 74 22.57 28.65 35.59
CA SER A 74 23.20 28.33 34.30
C SER A 74 22.92 26.89 33.86
N GLU A 75 22.97 25.93 34.78
CA GLU A 75 22.64 24.52 34.49
C GLU A 75 21.16 24.37 34.10
N ASN A 76 20.26 25.10 34.78
CA ASN A 76 18.83 25.09 34.49
C ASN A 76 18.52 25.66 33.10
N ASP A 77 19.16 26.77 32.72
CA ASP A 77 19.04 27.36 31.38
C ASP A 77 19.56 26.40 30.29
N HIS A 78 20.65 25.68 30.58
CA HIS A 78 21.19 24.65 29.68
C HIS A 78 20.22 23.48 29.51
N LEU A 79 19.63 22.96 30.60
CA LEU A 79 18.61 21.91 30.55
C LEU A 79 17.37 22.35 29.75
N HIS A 80 16.93 23.61 29.89
CA HIS A 80 15.83 24.16 29.09
C HIS A 80 16.13 24.26 27.60
N LYS A 81 17.40 24.48 27.22
CA LYS A 81 17.83 24.44 25.82
C LYS A 81 17.74 23.02 25.26
N ILE A 82 18.27 22.03 25.99
CA ILE A 82 18.21 20.62 25.61
C ILE A 82 16.75 20.15 25.45
N ILE A 83 15.85 20.52 26.38
CA ILE A 83 14.42 20.18 26.29
C ILE A 83 13.78 20.75 25.02
N ARG A 84 14.18 21.96 24.57
CA ARG A 84 13.67 22.56 23.33
C ARG A 84 14.17 21.83 22.09
N GLU A 85 15.43 21.41 22.08
CA GLU A 85 16.01 20.62 20.99
C GLU A 85 15.30 19.26 20.87
N ILE A 86 15.16 18.52 21.98
CA ILE A 86 14.44 17.23 22.04
C ILE A 86 12.98 17.38 21.57
N LYS A 87 12.28 18.45 21.97
CA LYS A 87 10.90 18.69 21.50
C LYS A 87 10.82 18.88 19.99
N THR A 88 11.79 19.58 19.41
CA THR A 88 11.82 19.86 17.96
C THR A 88 12.13 18.58 17.17
N GLU A 89 13.08 17.78 17.64
CA GLU A 89 13.38 16.47 17.05
C GLU A 89 12.18 15.51 17.14
N ASN A 90 11.49 15.47 18.28
CA ASN A 90 10.32 14.63 18.48
C ASN A 90 9.19 15.01 17.50
N GLU A 91 8.95 16.30 17.30
CA GLU A 91 7.94 16.75 16.34
C GLU A 91 8.31 16.41 14.90
N THR A 92 9.59 16.54 14.54
CA THR A 92 10.11 16.13 13.22
C THR A 92 9.95 14.63 12.99
N LEU A 93 10.24 13.80 14.01
CA LEU A 93 10.06 12.35 13.95
C LEU A 93 8.58 11.95 13.81
N LYS A 94 7.66 12.64 14.50
CA LYS A 94 6.22 12.42 14.34
C LYS A 94 5.74 12.74 12.93
N GLN A 95 6.20 13.85 12.34
CA GLN A 95 5.83 14.22 10.97
C GLN A 95 6.34 13.20 9.96
N ARG A 96 7.60 12.72 10.12
CA ARG A 96 8.14 11.63 9.29
C ARG A 96 7.35 10.34 9.44
N LEU A 97 6.98 9.97 10.66
CA LEU A 97 6.17 8.78 10.92
C LEU A 97 4.80 8.89 10.23
N ALA A 98 4.14 10.05 10.30
CA ALA A 98 2.88 10.28 9.62
C ALA A 98 3.01 10.10 8.10
N SER A 99 4.03 10.71 7.47
CA SER A 99 4.31 10.57 6.04
C SER A 99 4.52 9.10 5.63
N ILE A 100 5.31 8.35 6.39
CA ILE A 100 5.58 6.93 6.11
C ILE A 100 4.32 6.08 6.27
N MET A 101 3.45 6.41 7.24
CA MET A 101 2.17 5.71 7.39
C MET A 101 1.21 5.98 6.22
N ASP A 102 1.20 7.21 5.70
CA ASP A 102 0.41 7.57 4.53
C ASP A 102 0.92 6.84 3.26
N GLU A 103 2.24 6.80 3.05
CA GLU A 103 2.86 6.02 1.97
C GLU A 103 2.50 4.53 2.04
N LYS A 104 2.50 3.96 3.26
CA LYS A 104 2.07 2.57 3.49
C LYS A 104 0.60 2.37 3.15
N ALA A 105 -0.27 3.31 3.52
CA ALA A 105 -1.69 3.24 3.21
C ALA A 105 -1.93 3.31 1.69
N GLN A 106 -1.19 4.18 1.00
CA GLN A 106 -1.23 4.27 -0.47
C GLN A 106 -0.76 2.97 -1.12
N GLN A 107 0.40 2.43 -0.74
CA GLN A 107 0.90 1.16 -1.30
C GLN A 107 -0.06 -0.01 -1.06
N LYS A 108 -0.75 -0.04 0.09
CA LYS A 108 -1.80 -1.04 0.35
C LYS A 108 -2.97 -0.92 -0.63
N SER A 109 -3.42 0.31 -0.92
CA SER A 109 -4.47 0.56 -1.90
C SER A 109 -4.04 0.15 -3.31
N GLU A 110 -2.82 0.50 -3.71
CA GLU A 110 -2.25 0.11 -5.01
C GLU A 110 -2.16 -1.42 -5.15
N ASN A 111 -1.75 -2.13 -4.09
CA ASN A 111 -1.71 -3.59 -4.10
C ASN A 111 -3.09 -4.23 -4.21
N GLN A 112 -4.10 -3.69 -3.52
CA GLN A 112 -5.48 -4.19 -3.64
C GLN A 112 -6.01 -4.04 -5.07
N GLU A 113 -5.67 -2.93 -5.72
CA GLU A 113 -6.07 -2.68 -7.10
C GLU A 113 -5.35 -3.62 -8.09
N VAL A 114 -4.04 -3.82 -7.93
CA VAL A 114 -3.29 -4.81 -8.74
C VAL A 114 -3.84 -6.22 -8.54
N GLN A 115 -4.20 -6.61 -7.30
CA GLN A 115 -4.84 -7.90 -7.02
C GLN A 115 -6.21 -8.03 -7.69
N ARG A 116 -7.02 -6.97 -7.71
CA ARG A 116 -8.31 -6.94 -8.41
C ARG A 116 -8.12 -7.18 -9.91
N ILE A 117 -7.21 -6.45 -10.53
CA ILE A 117 -6.90 -6.58 -11.98
C ILE A 117 -6.38 -7.99 -12.29
N LEU A 118 -5.48 -8.55 -11.46
CA LEU A 118 -5.01 -9.92 -11.61
C LEU A 118 -6.17 -10.93 -11.51
N GLY A 119 -7.10 -10.73 -10.59
CA GLY A 119 -8.31 -11.56 -10.45
C GLY A 119 -9.19 -11.51 -11.70
N GLU A 120 -9.43 -10.31 -12.25
CA GLU A 120 -10.18 -10.11 -13.49
C GLU A 120 -9.49 -10.77 -14.69
N ASN A 121 -8.17 -10.63 -14.81
CA ASN A 121 -7.39 -11.25 -15.88
C ASN A 121 -7.37 -12.78 -15.78
N LEU A 122 -7.30 -13.35 -14.56
CA LEU A 122 -7.41 -14.79 -14.34
C LEU A 122 -8.78 -15.33 -14.74
N HIS A 123 -9.85 -14.59 -14.44
CA HIS A 123 -11.19 -14.94 -14.88
C HIS A 123 -11.30 -14.95 -16.41
N TRP A 124 -10.81 -13.89 -17.07
CA TRP A 124 -10.74 -13.80 -18.52
C TRP A 124 -9.98 -14.97 -19.15
N LYS A 125 -8.81 -15.32 -18.62
CA LYS A 125 -8.04 -16.49 -19.07
C LYS A 125 -8.88 -17.78 -19.00
N LYS A 126 -9.60 -18.00 -17.90
CA LYS A 126 -10.44 -19.19 -17.74
C LYS A 126 -11.57 -19.22 -18.77
N CYS A 127 -12.23 -18.10 -19.04
CA CYS A 127 -13.25 -18.00 -20.08
C CYS A 127 -12.68 -18.33 -21.46
N VAL A 128 -11.51 -17.80 -21.76
CA VAL A 128 -10.81 -18.05 -23.03
C VAL A 128 -10.38 -19.51 -23.17
N ASP A 129 -9.87 -20.14 -22.10
CA ASP A 129 -9.51 -21.57 -22.10
C ASP A 129 -10.75 -22.46 -22.35
N LEU A 130 -11.92 -22.08 -21.80
CA LEU A 130 -13.19 -22.76 -22.07
C LEU A 130 -13.64 -22.61 -23.52
N GLU A 131 -13.52 -21.42 -24.10
CA GLU A 131 -13.80 -21.18 -25.53
C GLU A 131 -12.88 -22.02 -26.42
N LYS A 132 -11.59 -22.13 -26.08
CA LYS A 132 -10.64 -22.97 -26.82
C LYS A 132 -11.02 -24.45 -26.74
N ALA A 133 -11.41 -24.94 -25.57
CA ALA A 133 -11.87 -26.32 -25.40
C ALA A 133 -13.15 -26.59 -26.21
N HIS A 134 -14.10 -25.64 -26.19
CA HIS A 134 -15.32 -25.72 -26.99
C HIS A 134 -15.02 -25.74 -28.50
N ALA A 135 -14.10 -24.90 -28.96
CA ALA A 135 -13.66 -24.86 -30.36
C ALA A 135 -12.98 -26.18 -30.80
N ILE A 136 -12.21 -26.84 -29.91
CA ILE A 136 -11.64 -28.17 -30.18
C ILE A 136 -12.76 -29.21 -30.31
N SER A 137 -13.72 -29.21 -29.38
CA SER A 137 -14.86 -30.14 -29.44
C SER A 137 -15.70 -29.98 -30.71
N LEU A 138 -15.95 -28.74 -31.15
CA LEU A 138 -16.68 -28.46 -32.40
C LEU A 138 -15.91 -28.93 -33.65
N GLU A 139 -14.59 -28.70 -33.70
CA GLU A 139 -13.75 -29.19 -34.81
C GLU A 139 -13.84 -30.71 -34.94
N GLU A 140 -13.74 -31.43 -33.83
CA GLU A 140 -13.83 -32.89 -33.83
C GLU A 140 -15.20 -33.39 -34.28
N LYS A 141 -16.28 -32.70 -33.87
CA LYS A 141 -17.63 -32.98 -34.36
C LYS A 141 -17.75 -32.76 -35.88
N TYR A 142 -17.25 -31.63 -36.40
CA TYR A 142 -17.30 -31.36 -37.84
C TYR A 142 -16.44 -32.32 -38.65
N LYS A 143 -15.28 -32.73 -38.13
CA LYS A 143 -14.43 -33.74 -38.77
C LYS A 143 -15.16 -35.07 -38.93
N GLN A 144 -15.87 -35.52 -37.90
CA GLN A 144 -16.69 -36.75 -37.95
C GLN A 144 -17.86 -36.62 -38.95
N GLU A 145 -18.53 -35.46 -38.99
CA GLU A 145 -19.61 -35.23 -39.96
C GLU A 145 -19.11 -35.19 -41.41
N ILE A 146 -17.97 -34.54 -41.67
CA ILE A 146 -17.30 -34.50 -42.98
C ILE A 146 -16.95 -35.91 -43.46
N GLU A 147 -16.40 -36.76 -42.58
CA GLU A 147 -16.04 -38.14 -42.90
C GLU A 147 -17.29 -38.97 -43.23
N ARG A 148 -18.36 -38.84 -42.43
CA ARG A 148 -19.66 -39.46 -42.72
C ARG A 148 -20.23 -39.04 -44.08
N TYR A 149 -20.23 -37.74 -44.39
CA TYR A 149 -20.75 -37.25 -45.67
C TYR A 149 -19.88 -37.67 -46.86
N SER A 150 -18.57 -37.83 -46.66
CA SER A 150 -17.65 -38.38 -47.66
C SER A 150 -17.98 -39.84 -48.01
N GLU A 151 -18.22 -40.67 -46.99
CA GLU A 151 -18.65 -42.06 -47.18
C GLU A 151 -20.01 -42.17 -47.88
N GLU A 152 -20.97 -41.33 -47.49
CA GLU A 152 -22.31 -41.28 -48.09
C GLU A 152 -22.24 -40.85 -49.56
N LYS A 153 -21.41 -39.84 -49.89
CA LYS A 153 -21.13 -39.43 -51.27
C LYS A 153 -20.52 -40.56 -52.09
N LYS A 154 -19.59 -41.34 -51.52
CA LYS A 154 -18.97 -42.49 -52.19
C LYS A 154 -20.02 -43.57 -52.52
N LYS A 155 -20.95 -43.85 -51.60
CA LYS A 155 -22.05 -44.79 -51.83
C LYS A 155 -22.94 -44.35 -52.99
N LEU A 156 -23.43 -43.11 -52.96
CA LEU A 156 -24.25 -42.56 -54.05
C LEU A 156 -23.51 -42.53 -55.39
N SER A 157 -22.21 -42.25 -55.39
CA SER A 157 -21.41 -42.29 -56.62
C SER A 157 -21.33 -43.68 -57.23
N MET A 158 -21.26 -44.74 -56.41
CA MET A 158 -21.29 -46.13 -56.91
C MET A 158 -22.68 -46.50 -57.42
N GLU A 159 -23.75 -46.08 -56.73
CA GLU A 159 -25.14 -46.29 -57.18
C GLU A 159 -25.39 -45.60 -58.52
N LYS A 160 -24.95 -44.34 -58.68
CA LYS A 160 -25.01 -43.61 -59.94
C LYS A 160 -24.34 -44.38 -61.08
N CYS A 161 -23.11 -44.84 -60.86
CA CYS A 161 -22.37 -45.65 -61.84
C CYS A 161 -23.12 -46.94 -62.21
N SER A 162 -23.73 -47.61 -61.23
CA SER A 162 -24.52 -48.82 -61.47
C SER A 162 -25.76 -48.55 -62.34
N PHE A 163 -26.48 -47.46 -62.10
CA PHE A 163 -27.63 -47.07 -62.93
C PHE A 163 -27.22 -46.67 -64.36
N GLU A 164 -26.11 -45.95 -64.51
CA GLU A 164 -25.56 -45.60 -65.82
C GLU A 164 -25.13 -46.84 -66.61
N GLU A 165 -24.49 -47.82 -65.95
CA GLU A 165 -24.15 -49.10 -66.55
C GLU A 165 -25.38 -49.90 -66.99
N GLN A 166 -26.45 -49.90 -66.18
CA GLN A 166 -27.71 -50.58 -66.53
C GLN A 166 -28.36 -49.94 -67.76
N LEU A 167 -28.41 -48.60 -67.81
CA LEU A 167 -28.91 -47.88 -68.98
C LEU A 167 -28.07 -48.16 -70.23
N ALA A 168 -26.74 -48.17 -70.10
CA ALA A 168 -25.85 -48.50 -71.21
C ALA A 168 -26.06 -49.93 -71.73
N LYS A 169 -26.23 -50.91 -70.84
CA LYS A 169 -26.53 -52.31 -71.21
C LYS A 169 -27.85 -52.43 -71.97
N ILE A 170 -28.91 -51.78 -71.48
CA ILE A 170 -30.21 -51.76 -72.16
C ILE A 170 -30.06 -51.15 -73.57
N SER A 171 -29.31 -50.06 -73.69
CA SER A 171 -29.04 -49.42 -74.98
C SER A 171 -28.30 -50.33 -75.95
N ILE A 172 -27.27 -51.05 -75.49
CA ILE A 172 -26.52 -52.01 -76.31
C ILE A 172 -27.43 -53.15 -76.78
N ILE A 173 -28.21 -53.76 -75.87
CA ILE A 173 -29.13 -54.86 -76.22
C ILE A 173 -30.16 -54.41 -77.26
N TYR A 174 -30.68 -53.19 -77.13
CA TYR A 174 -31.64 -52.64 -78.09
C TYR A 174 -31.01 -52.47 -79.48
N GLU A 175 -29.82 -51.87 -79.56
CA GLU A 175 -29.15 -51.63 -80.84
C GLU A 175 -28.68 -52.94 -81.49
N GLU A 176 -28.20 -53.91 -80.71
CA GLU A 176 -27.85 -55.25 -81.20
C GLU A 176 -29.04 -55.97 -81.83
N ASN A 177 -30.22 -55.91 -81.21
CA ASN A 177 -31.42 -56.57 -81.75
C ASN A 177 -31.94 -55.86 -83.00
N LYS A 178 -31.83 -54.54 -83.05
CA LYS A 178 -32.14 -53.75 -84.25
C LYS A 178 -31.21 -54.12 -85.41
N LEU A 179 -29.89 -54.21 -85.16
CA LEU A 179 -28.90 -54.62 -86.16
C LEU A 179 -29.15 -56.05 -86.66
N LYS A 180 -29.49 -56.99 -85.76
CA LYS A 180 -29.87 -58.36 -86.15
C LYS A 180 -31.07 -58.36 -87.10
N LEU A 181 -32.05 -57.50 -86.86
CA LEU A 181 -33.22 -57.31 -87.72
C LEU A 181 -32.82 -56.80 -89.12
N GLU A 182 -31.94 -55.79 -89.18
CA GLU A 182 -31.42 -55.22 -90.43
C GLU A 182 -30.60 -56.24 -91.25
N ILE A 183 -29.82 -57.09 -90.57
CA ILE A 183 -29.07 -58.17 -91.22
C ILE A 183 -30.04 -59.22 -91.77
N LEU A 184 -31.04 -59.64 -90.97
CA LEU A 184 -32.10 -60.54 -91.41
C LEU A 184 -32.84 -60.01 -92.65
N GLU A 185 -33.18 -58.72 -92.64
CA GLU A 185 -33.81 -58.06 -93.78
C GLU A 185 -32.95 -58.20 -95.05
N ASN A 186 -31.65 -57.90 -94.94
CA ASN A 186 -30.73 -57.92 -96.07
C ASN A 186 -30.42 -59.32 -96.60
N GLU A 187 -30.31 -60.33 -95.72
CA GLU A 187 -29.96 -61.70 -96.11
C GLU A 187 -31.13 -62.47 -96.72
N TYR A 188 -32.34 -62.33 -96.15
CA TYR A 188 -33.48 -63.17 -96.53
C TYR A 188 -34.32 -62.60 -97.68
N LYS A 189 -34.28 -61.29 -97.90
CA LYS A 189 -34.87 -60.62 -99.07
C LYS A 189 -34.36 -61.16 -100.41
N LYS A 190 -33.23 -61.88 -100.41
CA LYS A 190 -32.63 -62.51 -101.60
C LYS A 190 -32.91 -64.01 -101.75
N LYS A 191 -33.48 -64.68 -100.74
CA LYS A 191 -33.52 -66.15 -100.64
C LYS A 191 -34.91 -66.77 -100.47
N ILE A 192 -35.89 -66.02 -99.98
CA ILE A 192 -37.24 -66.52 -99.67
C ILE A 192 -38.27 -65.89 -100.62
N ARG A 193 -39.41 -66.56 -100.84
CA ARG A 193 -40.56 -65.94 -101.52
C ARG A 193 -41.01 -64.69 -100.76
N PRO A 194 -41.44 -63.62 -101.47
CA PRO A 194 -41.76 -62.33 -100.84
C PRO A 194 -42.75 -62.43 -99.69
N GLU A 195 -43.76 -63.29 -99.83
CA GLU A 195 -44.86 -63.45 -98.87
C GLU A 195 -44.39 -64.05 -97.53
N GLU A 196 -43.55 -65.09 -97.56
CA GLU A 196 -43.01 -65.73 -96.37
C GLU A 196 -41.97 -64.85 -95.66
N PHE A 197 -41.24 -64.02 -96.41
CA PHE A 197 -40.31 -63.04 -95.86
C PHE A 197 -41.05 -61.94 -95.09
N GLU A 198 -42.14 -61.44 -95.65
CA GLU A 198 -42.93 -60.35 -95.07
C GLU A 198 -43.58 -60.76 -93.74
N ASP A 199 -44.05 -62.01 -93.64
CA ASP A 199 -44.59 -62.57 -92.40
C ASP A 199 -43.53 -62.70 -91.29
N ILE A 200 -42.32 -63.19 -91.61
CA ILE A 200 -41.21 -63.33 -90.64
C ILE A 200 -40.70 -61.95 -90.19
N PHE A 201 -40.61 -61.00 -91.13
CA PHE A 201 -40.18 -59.64 -90.83
C PHE A 201 -41.17 -58.92 -89.92
N ARG A 202 -42.49 -59.05 -90.19
CA ARG A 202 -43.55 -58.49 -89.33
C ARG A 202 -43.52 -59.02 -87.90
N ILE A 203 -43.30 -60.32 -87.72
CA ILE A 203 -43.18 -60.92 -86.39
C ILE A 203 -41.94 -60.36 -85.67
N SER A 204 -40.84 -60.20 -86.41
CA SER A 204 -39.59 -59.67 -85.87
C SER A 204 -39.72 -58.19 -85.46
N GLU A 205 -40.38 -57.35 -86.28
CA GLU A 205 -40.72 -55.97 -85.93
C GLU A 205 -41.65 -55.89 -84.72
N LEU A 206 -42.70 -56.73 -84.66
CA LEU A 206 -43.60 -56.81 -83.50
C LEU A 206 -42.85 -57.18 -82.22
N ASN A 207 -41.86 -58.08 -82.31
CA ASN A 207 -41.01 -58.43 -81.18
C ASN A 207 -40.08 -57.27 -80.78
N LEU A 208 -39.52 -56.53 -81.75
CA LEU A 208 -38.69 -55.36 -81.49
C LEU A 208 -39.50 -54.23 -80.82
N GLU A 209 -40.75 -54.00 -81.26
CA GLU A 209 -41.63 -52.98 -80.69
C GLU A 209 -42.10 -53.36 -79.28
N LYS A 210 -42.36 -54.65 -79.02
CA LYS A 210 -42.58 -55.18 -77.65
C LYS A 210 -41.35 -55.01 -76.77
N LEU A 211 -40.15 -55.26 -77.30
CA LEU A 211 -38.89 -55.07 -76.59
C LEU A 211 -38.69 -53.58 -76.22
N LYS A 212 -38.96 -52.68 -77.17
CA LYS A 212 -38.92 -51.22 -76.98
C LYS A 212 -39.90 -50.74 -75.92
N THR A 213 -41.12 -51.27 -75.91
CA THR A 213 -42.12 -50.93 -74.88
C THR A 213 -41.74 -51.46 -73.50
N ASN A 214 -41.20 -52.67 -73.42
CA ASN A 214 -40.68 -53.23 -72.17
C ASN A 214 -39.52 -52.40 -71.61
N TYR A 215 -38.54 -52.03 -72.46
CA TYR A 215 -37.42 -51.21 -72.02
C TYR A 215 -37.78 -49.76 -71.75
N LYS A 216 -38.86 -49.22 -72.33
CA LYS A 216 -39.29 -47.84 -72.05
C LYS A 216 -39.59 -47.64 -70.55
N SER A 217 -40.32 -48.57 -69.95
CA SER A 217 -40.64 -48.50 -68.51
C SER A 217 -39.40 -48.65 -67.63
N GLU A 218 -38.46 -49.50 -68.02
CA GLU A 218 -37.20 -49.72 -67.29
C GLU A 218 -36.26 -48.52 -67.40
N ILE A 219 -36.18 -47.90 -68.58
CA ILE A 219 -35.41 -46.67 -68.83
C ILE A 219 -35.99 -45.50 -68.03
N GLU A 220 -37.32 -45.31 -68.00
CA GLU A 220 -37.97 -44.25 -67.22
C GLU A 220 -37.68 -44.42 -65.71
N ASP A 221 -37.78 -45.65 -65.18
CA ASP A 221 -37.46 -45.96 -63.78
C ASP A 221 -35.98 -45.70 -63.45
N LEU A 222 -35.06 -46.16 -64.30
CA LEU A 222 -33.62 -45.91 -64.15
C LEU A 222 -33.27 -44.42 -64.24
N THR A 223 -33.90 -43.68 -65.15
CA THR A 223 -33.70 -42.22 -65.29
C THR A 223 -34.21 -41.48 -64.05
N GLN A 224 -35.35 -41.89 -63.49
CA GLN A 224 -35.89 -41.29 -62.27
C GLN A 224 -35.00 -41.60 -61.06
N LYS A 225 -34.46 -42.81 -60.95
CA LYS A 225 -33.47 -43.20 -59.94
C LYS A 225 -32.19 -42.38 -60.05
N LEU A 226 -31.67 -42.20 -61.27
CA LEU A 226 -30.51 -41.34 -61.55
C LEU A 226 -30.75 -39.88 -61.11
N CYS A 227 -31.89 -39.30 -61.49
CA CYS A 227 -32.25 -37.93 -61.12
C CYS A 227 -32.35 -37.74 -59.59
N LYS A 228 -32.92 -38.72 -58.88
CA LYS A 228 -32.95 -38.71 -57.40
C LYS A 228 -31.54 -38.78 -56.82
N CYS A 229 -30.71 -39.71 -57.29
CA CYS A 229 -29.32 -39.88 -56.84
C CYS A 229 -28.50 -38.59 -57.05
N GLU A 230 -28.63 -37.94 -58.22
CA GLU A 230 -27.95 -36.67 -58.50
C GLU A 230 -28.42 -35.51 -57.62
N SER A 231 -29.71 -35.47 -57.29
CA SER A 231 -30.28 -34.48 -56.37
C SER A 231 -29.71 -34.66 -54.96
N GLU A 232 -29.61 -35.90 -54.49
CA GLU A 232 -29.00 -36.22 -53.20
C GLU A 232 -27.50 -35.90 -53.17
N MET A 233 -26.77 -36.22 -54.24
CA MET A 233 -25.36 -35.84 -54.38
C MET A 233 -25.16 -34.32 -54.33
N ARG A 234 -26.03 -33.53 -54.96
CA ARG A 234 -25.97 -32.06 -54.89
C ARG A 234 -26.23 -31.55 -53.48
N LYS A 235 -27.22 -32.12 -52.79
CA LYS A 235 -27.51 -31.76 -51.38
C LYS A 235 -26.33 -32.07 -50.46
N LEU A 236 -25.69 -33.22 -50.64
CA LEU A 236 -24.48 -33.62 -49.92
C LEU A 236 -23.31 -32.66 -50.18
N ALA A 237 -23.09 -32.27 -51.43
CA ALA A 237 -22.04 -31.32 -51.78
C ALA A 237 -22.22 -29.94 -51.13
N LEU A 238 -23.46 -29.44 -51.07
CA LEU A 238 -23.78 -28.17 -50.40
C LEU A 238 -23.49 -28.25 -48.90
N LYS A 239 -23.92 -29.32 -48.21
CA LYS A 239 -23.64 -29.51 -46.79
C LYS A 239 -22.14 -29.64 -46.49
N TYR A 240 -21.41 -30.33 -47.35
CA TYR A 240 -19.96 -30.47 -47.22
C TYR A 240 -19.25 -29.12 -47.30
N SER A 241 -19.60 -28.30 -48.29
CA SER A 241 -19.05 -26.95 -48.44
C SER A 241 -19.40 -26.03 -47.25
N GLU A 242 -20.61 -26.15 -46.71
CA GLU A 242 -21.02 -25.41 -45.52
C GLU A 242 -20.19 -25.79 -44.28
N LEU A 243 -19.95 -27.09 -44.08
CA LEU A 243 -19.11 -27.60 -42.99
C LEU A 243 -17.65 -27.18 -43.12
N GLU A 244 -17.08 -27.21 -44.33
CA GLU A 244 -15.72 -26.73 -44.57
C GLU A 244 -15.58 -25.23 -44.22
N ARG A 245 -16.58 -24.43 -44.60
CA ARG A 245 -16.60 -23.01 -44.26
C ARG A 245 -16.69 -22.77 -42.75
N GLN A 246 -17.53 -23.52 -42.05
CA GLN A 246 -17.64 -23.44 -40.58
C GLN A 246 -16.33 -23.85 -39.90
N ASN A 247 -15.65 -24.87 -40.43
CA ASN A 247 -14.37 -25.32 -39.89
C ASN A 247 -13.26 -24.27 -40.07
N LEU A 248 -13.22 -23.57 -41.21
CA LEU A 248 -12.30 -22.46 -41.45
C LEU A 248 -12.49 -21.33 -40.41
N ILE A 249 -13.74 -20.94 -40.14
CA ILE A 249 -14.08 -19.90 -39.16
C ILE A 249 -13.59 -20.29 -37.75
N ILE A 250 -13.74 -21.56 -37.36
CA ILE A 250 -13.27 -22.05 -36.06
C ILE A 250 -11.75 -21.96 -35.96
N ASN A 251 -11.02 -22.28 -37.03
CA ASN A 251 -9.56 -22.18 -37.04
C ASN A 251 -9.10 -20.73 -36.92
N ASP A 252 -9.72 -19.81 -37.65
CA ASP A 252 -9.45 -18.37 -37.53
C ASP A 252 -9.73 -17.87 -36.09
N GLN A 253 -10.82 -18.33 -35.47
CA GLN A 253 -11.12 -18.01 -34.06
C GLN A 253 -10.04 -18.55 -33.12
N LYS A 254 -9.60 -19.82 -33.28
CA LYS A 254 -8.56 -20.42 -32.43
C LYS A 254 -7.23 -19.67 -32.49
N GLU A 255 -6.83 -19.21 -33.67
CA GLU A 255 -5.60 -18.45 -33.86
C GLU A 255 -5.70 -17.09 -33.15
N ASN A 256 -6.80 -16.36 -33.36
CA ASN A 256 -7.07 -15.09 -32.70
C ASN A 256 -7.11 -15.22 -31.16
N THR A 257 -7.82 -16.24 -30.66
CA THR A 257 -7.91 -16.54 -29.23
C THR A 257 -6.54 -16.89 -28.64
N SER A 258 -5.71 -17.63 -29.38
CA SER A 258 -4.35 -17.98 -28.95
C SER A 258 -3.41 -16.78 -28.92
N ALA A 259 -3.52 -15.86 -29.89
CA ALA A 259 -2.77 -14.61 -29.91
C ALA A 259 -3.16 -13.70 -28.72
N ALA A 260 -4.46 -13.58 -28.42
CA ALA A 260 -4.95 -12.84 -27.27
C ALA A 260 -4.38 -13.40 -25.95
N LEU A 261 -4.44 -14.72 -25.74
CA LEU A 261 -3.87 -15.38 -24.54
C LEU A 261 -2.38 -15.07 -24.35
N LYS A 262 -1.59 -15.04 -25.44
CA LYS A 262 -0.16 -14.73 -25.36
C LYS A 262 0.07 -13.31 -24.86
N LYS A 263 -0.72 -12.34 -25.33
CA LYS A 263 -0.65 -10.95 -24.88
C LYS A 263 -1.02 -10.83 -23.39
N TYR A 264 -2.13 -11.43 -22.98
CA TYR A 264 -2.57 -11.43 -21.58
C TYR A 264 -1.58 -12.09 -20.63
N LYS A 265 -0.88 -13.14 -21.09
CA LYS A 265 0.16 -13.78 -20.29
C LYS A 265 1.28 -12.80 -19.95
N ILE A 266 1.75 -12.03 -20.94
CA ILE A 266 2.79 -11.02 -20.75
C ILE A 266 2.30 -9.92 -19.79
N GLU A 267 1.10 -9.39 -20.01
CA GLU A 267 0.50 -8.36 -19.14
C GLU A 267 0.36 -8.84 -17.68
N ASN A 268 0.02 -10.12 -17.46
CA ASN A 268 -0.05 -10.69 -16.11
C ASN A 268 1.32 -10.88 -15.45
N GLU A 269 2.33 -11.30 -16.20
CA GLU A 269 3.70 -11.42 -15.69
C GLU A 269 4.21 -10.04 -15.22
N GLU A 270 3.97 -8.98 -15.98
CA GLU A 270 4.29 -7.60 -15.58
C GLU A 270 3.54 -7.15 -14.31
N LEU A 271 2.26 -7.51 -14.17
CA LEU A 271 1.48 -7.20 -12.97
C LEU A 271 1.99 -7.95 -11.73
N ILE A 272 2.42 -9.21 -11.89
CA ILE A 272 3.02 -10.00 -10.80
C ILE A 272 4.33 -9.36 -10.34
N ASP A 273 5.20 -8.97 -11.26
CA ASP A 273 6.46 -8.30 -10.93
C ASP A 273 6.23 -6.98 -10.20
N ARG A 274 5.22 -6.20 -10.63
CA ARG A 274 4.79 -4.98 -9.92
C ARG A 274 4.26 -5.27 -8.52
N LEU A 275 3.45 -6.30 -8.35
CA LEU A 275 2.92 -6.72 -7.04
C LEU A 275 4.07 -7.07 -6.09
N ASN A 276 5.02 -7.90 -6.55
CA ASN A 276 6.18 -8.32 -5.77
C ASN A 276 7.05 -7.11 -5.37
N GLY A 277 7.29 -6.18 -6.30
CA GLY A 277 8.03 -4.95 -6.02
C GLY A 277 7.35 -4.08 -4.95
N ASN A 278 6.03 -3.99 -4.97
CA ASN A 278 5.28 -3.25 -3.95
C ASN A 278 5.23 -3.96 -2.60
N GLU A 279 5.11 -5.29 -2.57
CA GLU A 279 5.18 -6.08 -1.33
C GLU A 279 6.54 -5.89 -0.65
N GLN A 280 7.63 -5.88 -1.41
CA GLN A 280 8.97 -5.63 -0.88
C GLN A 280 9.08 -4.21 -0.27
N LYS A 281 8.58 -3.17 -0.96
CA LYS A 281 8.55 -1.81 -0.41
C LYS A 281 7.71 -1.74 0.88
N MET A 282 6.60 -2.46 0.95
CA MET A 282 5.77 -2.50 2.14
C MET A 282 6.50 -3.12 3.34
N ILE A 283 7.28 -4.19 3.11
CA ILE A 283 8.13 -4.80 4.13
C ILE A 283 9.19 -3.80 4.63
N GLU A 284 9.80 -3.02 3.73
CA GLU A 284 10.76 -1.99 4.09
C GLU A 284 10.13 -0.86 4.92
N LEU A 285 8.95 -0.37 4.52
CA LEU A 285 8.20 0.63 5.29
C LEU A 285 7.81 0.13 6.68
N ILE A 286 7.44 -1.15 6.83
CA ILE A 286 7.15 -1.76 8.13
C ILE A 286 8.38 -1.73 9.05
N LYS A 287 9.56 -2.09 8.53
CA LYS A 287 10.81 -2.03 9.31
C LYS A 287 11.12 -0.60 9.76
N LEU A 288 10.96 0.38 8.86
CA LEU A 288 11.15 1.80 9.18
C LEU A 288 10.19 2.29 10.27
N ILE A 289 8.92 1.86 10.22
CA ILE A 289 7.93 2.17 11.27
C ILE A 289 8.34 1.57 12.61
N ASP A 290 8.78 0.29 12.62
CA ASP A 290 9.22 -0.39 13.83
C ASP A 290 10.43 0.31 14.46
N ASP A 291 11.41 0.71 13.64
CA ASP A 291 12.60 1.42 14.11
C ASP A 291 12.26 2.83 14.63
N LEU A 292 11.41 3.58 13.93
CA LEU A 292 10.92 4.89 14.41
C LEU A 292 10.14 4.75 15.72
N THR A 293 9.34 3.68 15.87
CA THR A 293 8.56 3.43 17.09
C THR A 293 9.47 3.12 18.27
N LYS A 294 10.53 2.32 18.06
CA LYS A 294 11.56 2.07 19.09
C LYS A 294 12.25 3.38 19.49
N CYS A 295 12.69 4.19 18.53
CA CYS A 295 13.31 5.48 18.80
C CYS A 295 12.39 6.42 19.59
N LEU A 296 11.12 6.57 19.19
CA LEU A 296 10.15 7.41 19.90
C LEU A 296 9.88 6.91 21.33
N THR A 297 9.87 5.60 21.53
CA THR A 297 9.69 4.99 22.86
C THR A 297 10.89 5.25 23.76
N GLU A 298 12.10 5.16 23.21
CA GLU A 298 13.33 5.45 23.95
C GLU A 298 13.46 6.93 24.30
N GLU A 299 13.16 7.84 23.36
CA GLU A 299 13.11 9.29 23.62
C GLU A 299 12.08 9.65 24.69
N LYS A 300 10.92 8.97 24.70
CA LYS A 300 9.94 9.14 25.77
C LYS A 300 10.49 8.73 27.14
N ARG A 301 11.23 7.61 27.23
CA ARG A 301 11.88 7.18 28.48
C ARG A 301 12.90 8.18 28.97
N LYS A 302 13.77 8.68 28.10
CA LYS A 302 14.77 9.72 28.44
C LYS A 302 14.09 10.98 28.97
N ASN A 303 13.00 11.42 28.34
CA ASN A 303 12.23 12.58 28.78
C ASN A 303 11.59 12.36 30.17
N ASP A 304 11.02 11.17 30.42
CA ASP A 304 10.46 10.81 31.72
C ASP A 304 11.53 10.78 32.84
N GLU A 305 12.74 10.32 32.52
CA GLU A 305 13.90 10.36 33.44
C GLU A 305 14.35 11.79 33.71
N GLN A 306 14.47 12.62 32.68
CA GLN A 306 14.84 14.03 32.82
C GLN A 306 13.82 14.79 33.69
N LYS A 307 12.52 14.53 33.50
CA LYS A 307 11.46 15.13 34.32
C LYS A 307 11.61 14.77 35.81
N LYS A 308 11.96 13.52 36.13
CA LYS A 308 12.23 13.09 37.53
C LYS A 308 13.45 13.81 38.12
N ILE A 309 14.49 14.03 37.33
CA ILE A 309 15.68 14.77 37.76
C ILE A 309 15.30 16.22 38.05
N THR A 310 14.58 16.89 37.15
CA THR A 310 14.11 18.28 37.33
C THR A 310 13.23 18.42 38.57
N GLU A 311 12.24 17.53 38.76
CA GLU A 311 11.38 17.54 39.96
C GLU A 311 12.18 17.36 41.27
N ASN A 312 13.24 16.55 41.25
CA ASN A 312 14.11 16.36 42.42
C ASN A 312 15.00 17.58 42.70
N LEU A 313 15.53 18.22 41.66
CA LEU A 313 16.29 19.46 41.79
C LEU A 313 15.41 20.59 42.35
N ASP A 314 14.18 20.74 41.86
CA ASP A 314 13.23 21.74 42.35
C ASP A 314 12.90 21.55 43.83
N LYS A 315 12.70 20.30 44.27
CA LYS A 315 12.50 19.97 45.70
C LYS A 315 13.71 20.38 46.54
N LYS A 316 14.93 20.01 46.11
CA LYS A 316 16.18 20.37 46.82
C LYS A 316 16.36 21.88 46.91
N LEU A 317 16.15 22.60 45.82
CA LEU A 317 16.26 24.05 45.76
C LEU A 317 15.24 24.72 46.68
N THR A 318 13.99 24.27 46.64
CA THR A 318 12.91 24.78 47.50
C THR A 318 13.25 24.60 48.99
N MET A 319 13.78 23.42 49.37
CA MET A 319 14.23 23.18 50.73
C MET A 319 15.37 24.12 51.14
N LYS A 320 16.38 24.30 50.28
CA LYS A 320 17.53 25.20 50.56
C LYS A 320 17.10 26.67 50.66
N LEU A 321 16.21 27.14 49.79
CA LEU A 321 15.62 28.48 49.86
C LEU A 321 14.79 28.66 51.14
N GLY A 322 14.07 27.63 51.57
CA GLY A 322 13.35 27.61 52.86
C GLY A 322 14.29 27.83 54.04
N VAL A 323 15.41 27.09 54.09
CA VAL A 323 16.46 27.27 55.12
C VAL A 323 17.02 28.70 55.08
N CYS A 324 17.33 29.22 53.89
CA CYS A 324 17.85 30.58 53.75
C CYS A 324 16.86 31.64 54.24
N ARG A 325 15.55 31.47 53.98
CA ARG A 325 14.50 32.37 54.50
C ARG A 325 14.43 32.32 56.03
N SER A 326 14.46 31.14 56.64
CA SER A 326 14.44 30.99 58.10
C SER A 326 15.67 31.65 58.75
N LEU A 327 16.87 31.42 58.21
CA LEU A 327 18.09 32.05 58.71
C LEU A 327 18.06 33.58 58.56
N ALA A 328 17.51 34.10 57.45
CA ALA A 328 17.34 35.54 57.26
C ALA A 328 16.34 36.14 58.29
N GLN A 329 15.28 35.41 58.65
CA GLN A 329 14.34 35.82 59.69
C GLN A 329 14.98 35.81 61.09
N GLU A 330 15.73 34.77 61.43
CA GLU A 330 16.50 34.71 62.69
C GLU A 330 17.53 35.84 62.78
N ASN A 331 18.20 36.18 61.67
CA ASN A 331 19.13 37.30 61.62
C ASN A 331 18.44 38.63 61.92
N ARG A 332 17.24 38.87 61.38
CA ARG A 332 16.43 40.06 61.74
C ARG A 332 16.14 40.09 63.24
N ARG A 333 15.71 38.98 63.82
CA ARG A 333 15.46 38.87 65.28
C ARG A 333 16.71 39.15 66.10
N LEU A 334 17.86 38.62 65.70
CA LEU A 334 19.14 38.88 66.38
C LEU A 334 19.54 40.36 66.33
N LYS A 335 19.34 41.02 65.19
CA LYS A 335 19.56 42.47 65.08
C LYS A 335 18.65 43.25 66.03
N GLU A 336 17.37 42.93 66.08
CA GLU A 336 16.41 43.54 67.01
C GLU A 336 16.85 43.34 68.48
N CYS A 337 17.21 42.11 68.87
CA CYS A 337 17.73 41.81 70.20
C CYS A 337 19.02 42.60 70.52
N SER A 338 19.94 42.73 69.56
CA SER A 338 21.19 43.48 69.76
C SER A 338 20.94 44.97 70.01
N VAL A 339 19.97 45.57 69.30
CA VAL A 339 19.56 46.97 69.49
C VAL A 339 18.93 47.15 70.88
N VAL A 340 18.07 46.22 71.30
CA VAL A 340 17.47 46.24 72.64
C VAL A 340 18.54 46.11 73.73
N ALA A 341 19.48 45.17 73.59
CA ALA A 341 20.59 44.99 74.52
C ALA A 341 21.46 46.25 74.61
N TYR A 342 21.83 46.84 73.48
CA TYR A 342 22.56 48.10 73.42
C TYR A 342 21.82 49.24 74.14
N ASN A 343 20.51 49.38 73.92
CA ASN A 343 19.70 50.41 74.58
C ASN A 343 19.58 50.19 76.09
N LYS A 344 19.46 48.94 76.54
CA LYS A 344 19.49 48.60 77.98
C LYS A 344 20.84 48.97 78.60
N LEU A 345 21.95 48.62 77.96
CA LEU A 345 23.30 48.98 78.39
C LEU A 345 23.51 50.50 78.40
N LYS A 346 23.02 51.22 77.39
CA LYS A 346 23.07 52.69 77.32
C LYS A 346 22.31 53.33 78.47
N LYS A 347 21.11 52.84 78.80
CA LYS A 347 20.32 53.30 79.96
C LYS A 347 21.05 53.00 81.27
N ALA A 348 21.56 51.78 81.46
CA ALA A 348 22.32 51.40 82.65
C ALA A 348 23.56 52.29 82.83
N ARG A 349 24.32 52.53 81.76
CA ARG A 349 25.48 53.45 81.77
C ARG A 349 25.08 54.88 82.13
N THR A 350 23.94 55.35 81.64
CA THR A 350 23.42 56.69 81.96
C THR A 350 22.99 56.79 83.42
N PHE A 351 22.39 55.73 83.96
CA PHE A 351 22.02 55.62 85.38
C PHE A 351 23.27 55.65 86.28
N LEU A 352 24.27 54.82 85.99
CA LEU A 352 25.54 54.80 86.75
C LEU A 352 26.22 56.18 86.75
N ARG A 353 26.29 56.85 85.59
CA ARG A 353 26.83 58.22 85.52
C ARG A 353 26.03 59.25 86.33
N ARG A 354 24.73 59.05 86.52
CA ARG A 354 23.91 59.91 87.38
C ARG A 354 24.22 59.66 88.85
N GLU A 355 24.33 58.39 89.25
CA GLU A 355 24.75 58.06 90.62
C GLU A 355 26.15 58.57 90.94
N GLU A 356 27.11 58.44 90.01
CA GLU A 356 28.46 59.01 90.15
C GLU A 356 28.44 60.53 90.37
N ARG A 357 27.48 61.25 89.78
CA ARG A 357 27.28 62.70 90.00
C ARG A 357 26.60 63.00 91.32
N SER A 358 25.68 62.15 91.76
CA SER A 358 25.04 62.25 93.08
C SER A 358 26.03 61.96 94.20
N THR A 359 26.99 61.03 94.02
CA THR A 359 28.05 60.76 94.99
C THR A 359 29.17 61.80 94.98
N SER A 360 29.43 62.47 93.85
CA SER A 360 30.37 63.60 93.81
C SER A 360 29.81 64.93 94.33
N SER A 361 28.53 64.98 94.72
CA SER A 361 27.91 66.13 95.40
C SER A 361 27.73 65.94 96.92
N LEU A 362 28.11 64.77 97.45
CA LEU A 362 27.98 64.38 98.87
C LEU A 362 29.36 64.08 99.50
N SER A 363 30.39 64.84 99.10
CA SER A 363 31.73 64.79 99.71
C SER A 363 32.24 66.17 100.15
N ASN A 364 31.34 66.99 100.69
CA ASN A 364 31.69 68.06 101.62
C ASN A 364 30.60 68.13 102.71
N SER A 365 30.97 67.58 103.88
CA SER A 365 30.24 67.44 105.17
C SER A 365 28.96 66.60 105.22
N ASP A 366 29.08 65.51 105.98
CA ASP A 366 28.14 64.45 106.44
C ASP A 366 27.64 63.40 105.43
#